data_AF-A0A151XDS3-F1
#
_entry.id   AF-A0A151XDS3-F1
#
_cell.length_a   1.000
_cell.length_b   1.000
_cell.length_c   1.000
_cell.angle_alpha   90.00
_cell.angle_beta   90.00
_cell.angle_gamma   90.00
#
_symmetry.space_group_name_H-M   'P 1'
#
loop_
_entity.id
_entity.type
_entity.pdbx_description
1 polymer ?
#
loop_
_entity_poly.entity_id
_entity_poly.type
_entity_poly.pdbx_seq_one_letter_code
_entity_poly.pdbx_strand_id
1 'polypeptide(L)'
;VYSVKASCSTTNLTDVDLSTDSTKDFNLTNSKDDKATQTELKLSSSTPRKEALRRKCEAADKRAKRAKLKYNNEKNIDDITYYDFQKLLYKFYPKPIADFMKAQGNNLDKKRNGNRYTKEFKMFCLNLYFKGPKAYRILSNTFILPSKRTLERMIQGLIISPGLNDIVFERLRIKIENLRLL
;
A
#
# COMPACT_ATOMS: atom_id res chain seq x y z
N VAL A 1 -8.05 -8.45 -13.80
CA VAL A 1 -8.22 -7.00 -13.53
C VAL A 1 -9.65 -6.81 -13.08
N TYR A 2 -9.91 -6.58 -11.79
CA TYR A 2 -11.25 -6.32 -11.26
C TYR A 2 -11.19 -5.12 -10.33
N SER A 3 -11.91 -4.07 -10.71
CA SER A 3 -12.03 -2.79 -10.02
C SER A 3 -12.96 -2.89 -8.82
N VAL A 4 -12.59 -2.27 -7.69
CA VAL A 4 -13.50 -2.01 -6.57
C VAL A 4 -14.13 -0.64 -6.81
N LYS A 5 -15.46 -0.59 -6.99
CA LYS A 5 -16.25 0.65 -7.01
C LYS A 5 -16.82 0.88 -5.61
N ALA A 6 -16.50 2.04 -5.02
CA ALA A 6 -17.29 2.62 -3.94
C ALA A 6 -18.14 3.75 -4.54
N SER A 7 -19.44 3.73 -4.25
CA SER A 7 -20.43 4.67 -4.74
C SER A 7 -20.80 5.63 -3.61
N CYS A 8 -20.74 6.95 -3.86
CA CYS A 8 -21.61 7.92 -3.20
C CYS A 8 -21.91 9.08 -4.17
N SER A 9 -23.17 9.47 -4.21
CA SER A 9 -23.79 10.40 -5.15
C SER A 9 -23.60 11.84 -4.74
N THR A 10 -23.28 12.73 -5.69
CA THR A 10 -23.72 14.12 -5.67
C THR A 10 -24.02 14.60 -7.10
N THR A 11 -25.16 15.26 -7.20
CA THR A 11 -25.89 15.82 -8.33
C THR A 11 -25.06 16.57 -9.38
N ASN A 12 -25.39 16.32 -10.65
CA ASN A 12 -24.96 17.07 -11.82
C ASN A 12 -25.44 18.52 -11.78
N LEU A 13 -24.53 19.46 -12.06
CA LEU A 13 -24.85 20.77 -12.63
C LEU A 13 -23.90 21.00 -13.81
N THR A 14 -24.53 21.43 -14.90
CA THR A 14 -24.08 21.55 -16.29
C THR A 14 -22.98 22.58 -16.52
N ASP A 15 -22.16 22.26 -17.54
CA ASP A 15 -21.49 23.10 -18.56
C ASP A 15 -20.81 24.42 -18.17
N VAL A 16 -19.57 24.60 -18.64
CA VAL A 16 -19.18 25.61 -19.65
C VAL A 16 -17.70 25.41 -20.02
N ASP A 17 -17.48 25.07 -21.29
CA ASP A 17 -16.19 25.19 -21.99
C ASP A 17 -15.72 26.64 -22.00
N LEU A 18 -14.44 26.89 -21.71
CA LEU A 18 -13.76 28.06 -22.26
C LEU A 18 -12.26 27.79 -22.46
N SER A 19 -11.93 27.37 -23.67
CA SER A 19 -10.66 27.59 -24.32
C SER A 19 -10.27 29.08 -24.29
N THR A 20 -9.01 29.41 -23.99
CA THR A 20 -8.23 30.56 -24.50
C THR A 20 -6.83 30.46 -23.90
N ASP A 21 -5.80 30.01 -24.64
CA ASP A 21 -5.06 30.66 -25.72
C ASP A 21 -3.93 31.59 -25.21
N SER A 22 -2.72 31.23 -25.67
CA SER A 22 -1.50 32.01 -25.91
C SER A 22 -1.17 33.21 -25.01
N THR A 23 -0.10 33.06 -24.22
CA THR A 23 0.77 34.19 -23.84
C THR A 23 1.43 34.77 -25.09
N LYS A 24 0.82 35.81 -25.66
CA LYS A 24 1.50 36.73 -26.57
C LYS A 24 1.75 38.04 -25.82
N ASP A 25 3.02 38.33 -25.61
CA ASP A 25 3.51 39.62 -25.13
C ASP A 25 3.08 40.71 -26.10
N PHE A 26 2.12 41.54 -25.70
CA PHE A 26 1.77 42.75 -26.43
C PHE A 26 2.57 43.92 -25.89
N ASN A 27 3.67 44.25 -26.58
CA ASN A 27 4.24 45.60 -26.55
C ASN A 27 3.22 46.55 -27.20
N LEU A 28 2.60 47.41 -26.39
CA LEU A 28 1.70 48.44 -26.89
C LEU A 28 2.45 49.76 -27.02
N THR A 29 3.07 49.97 -28.18
CA THR A 29 3.28 51.33 -28.69
C THR A 29 1.97 51.77 -29.33
N ASN A 30 1.28 52.76 -28.75
CA ASN A 30 0.35 53.54 -29.54
C ASN A 30 0.21 54.97 -29.01
N SER A 31 0.64 55.89 -29.87
CA SER A 31 0.32 57.31 -29.86
C SER A 31 -1.13 57.48 -30.33
N LYS A 32 -1.98 58.09 -29.50
CA LYS A 32 -3.10 58.94 -29.92
C LYS A 32 -3.62 59.69 -28.70
N ASP A 33 -3.60 61.02 -28.82
CA ASP A 33 -4.01 61.99 -27.81
C ASP A 33 -5.53 61.96 -27.60
N ASP A 34 -5.97 61.29 -26.55
CA ASP A 34 -7.25 61.58 -25.91
C ASP A 34 -6.97 62.38 -24.64
N LYS A 35 -7.55 63.59 -24.54
CA LYS A 35 -7.46 64.46 -23.36
C LYS A 35 -8.19 63.84 -22.17
N ALA A 36 -7.64 62.78 -21.60
CA ALA A 36 -7.92 62.37 -20.24
C ALA A 36 -6.90 63.03 -19.31
N THR A 37 -7.35 63.49 -18.16
CA THR A 37 -6.51 63.89 -17.03
C THR A 37 -5.82 62.62 -16.50
N GLN A 38 -4.84 62.11 -17.25
CA GLN A 38 -4.35 60.75 -17.09
C GLN A 38 -2.98 60.80 -16.43
N THR A 39 -2.95 60.44 -15.14
CA THR A 39 -1.73 60.01 -14.47
C THR A 39 -1.03 58.99 -15.36
N GLU A 40 0.22 59.23 -15.74
CA GLU A 40 0.97 58.32 -16.61
C GLU A 40 0.85 56.87 -16.11
N LEU A 41 0.67 55.91 -17.02
CA LEU A 41 0.53 54.48 -16.69
C LEU A 41 1.63 53.96 -15.74
N LYS A 42 2.83 54.54 -15.85
CA LYS A 42 4.00 54.26 -15.02
C LYS A 42 3.84 54.71 -13.56
N LEU A 43 3.13 55.83 -13.32
CA LEU A 43 2.80 56.35 -11.98
C LEU A 43 1.64 55.56 -11.35
N SER A 44 0.74 55.01 -12.17
CA SER A 44 -0.41 54.21 -11.72
C SER A 44 -0.06 52.75 -11.41
N SER A 45 0.96 52.17 -12.04
CA SER A 45 1.30 50.75 -11.93
C SER A 45 1.99 50.38 -10.61
N SER A 46 2.77 51.29 -10.02
CA SER A 46 3.56 51.07 -8.79
C SER A 46 2.99 51.76 -7.54
N THR A 47 1.67 51.93 -7.46
CA THR A 47 1.05 52.48 -6.25
C THR A 47 1.18 51.49 -5.07
N PRO A 48 1.32 51.97 -3.82
CA PRO A 48 1.44 51.09 -2.64
C PRO A 48 0.31 50.07 -2.51
N ARG A 49 -0.91 50.47 -2.88
CA ARG A 49 -2.10 49.61 -2.91
C ARG A 49 -1.96 48.46 -3.92
N LYS A 50 -1.49 48.74 -5.14
CA LYS A 50 -1.30 47.71 -6.18
C LYS A 50 -0.13 46.78 -5.85
N GLU A 51 0.95 47.30 -5.25
CA GLU A 51 2.06 46.47 -4.80
C GLU A 51 1.65 45.51 -3.67
N ALA A 52 0.88 45.99 -2.69
CA ALA A 52 0.32 45.14 -1.64
C ALA A 52 -0.59 44.03 -2.21
N LEU A 53 -1.38 44.35 -3.24
CA LEU A 53 -2.19 43.34 -3.94
C LEU A 53 -1.31 42.32 -4.68
N ARG A 54 -0.27 42.77 -5.38
CA ARG A 54 0.66 41.88 -6.08
C ARG A 54 1.37 40.92 -5.13
N ARG A 55 1.80 41.40 -3.96
CA ARG A 55 2.36 40.56 -2.88
C ARG A 55 1.35 39.52 -2.38
N LYS A 56 0.07 39.87 -2.26
CA LYS A 56 -1.00 38.92 -1.89
C LYS A 56 -1.21 37.86 -2.97
N CYS A 57 -1.26 38.26 -4.24
CA CYS A 57 -1.38 37.33 -5.37
C CYS A 57 -0.17 36.39 -5.43
N GLU A 58 1.05 36.91 -5.34
CA GLU A 58 2.28 36.09 -5.30
C GLU A 58 2.29 35.12 -4.10
N ALA A 59 1.82 35.56 -2.93
CA ALA A 59 1.70 34.68 -1.76
C ALA A 59 0.65 33.58 -1.95
N ALA A 60 -0.48 33.90 -2.59
CA ALA A 60 -1.52 32.95 -2.95
C ALA A 60 -1.02 31.93 -3.99
N ASP A 61 -0.32 32.38 -5.02
CA ASP A 61 0.28 31.51 -6.04
C ASP A 61 1.35 30.59 -5.46
N LYS A 62 2.21 31.12 -4.57
CA LYS A 62 3.18 30.30 -3.84
C LYS A 62 2.49 29.24 -2.97
N ARG A 63 1.37 29.58 -2.30
CA ARG A 63 0.56 28.61 -1.55
C ARG A 63 -0.05 27.55 -2.47
N ALA A 64 -0.64 27.95 -3.59
CA ALA A 64 -1.22 27.03 -4.56
C ALA A 64 -0.19 26.07 -5.17
N LYS A 65 1.00 26.57 -5.53
CA LYS A 65 2.12 25.75 -6.01
C LYS A 65 2.59 24.74 -4.96
N ARG A 66 2.74 25.16 -3.69
CA ARG A 66 3.10 24.26 -2.58
C ARG A 66 2.04 23.20 -2.33
N ALA A 67 0.76 23.56 -2.38
CA ALA A 67 -0.35 22.62 -2.21
C ALA A 67 -0.38 21.57 -3.34
N LYS A 68 -0.21 22.00 -4.60
CA LYS A 68 -0.11 21.09 -5.75
C LYS A 68 1.09 20.13 -5.64
N LEU A 69 2.25 20.63 -5.20
CA LEU A 69 3.44 19.80 -5.00
C LEU A 69 3.20 18.72 -3.94
N LYS A 70 2.59 19.08 -2.80
CA LYS A 70 2.21 18.12 -1.75
C LYS A 70 1.25 17.06 -2.26
N TYR A 71 0.17 17.48 -2.92
CA TYR A 71 -0.81 16.58 -3.51
C TYR A 71 -0.19 15.62 -4.53
N ASN A 72 0.70 16.12 -5.40
CA ASN A 72 1.40 15.30 -6.38
C ASN A 72 2.40 14.34 -5.73
N ASN A 73 3.09 14.73 -4.65
CA ASN A 73 3.95 13.82 -3.90
C ASN A 73 3.15 12.72 -3.20
N GLU A 74 1.98 13.05 -2.63
CA GLU A 74 1.07 12.09 -2.02
C GLU A 74 0.46 11.14 -3.07
N LYS A 75 0.19 11.63 -4.28
CA LYS A 75 -0.24 10.80 -5.42
C LYS A 75 0.86 9.96 -6.08
N ASN A 76 2.13 10.35 -5.95
CA ASN A 76 3.29 9.60 -6.45
C ASN A 76 3.83 8.60 -5.42
N ILE A 77 3.09 8.32 -4.34
CA ILE A 77 3.28 7.03 -3.67
C ILE A 77 2.73 6.02 -4.66
N ASP A 78 3.62 5.49 -5.52
CA ASP A 78 3.31 4.39 -6.41
C ASP A 78 2.50 3.36 -5.62
N ASP A 79 1.34 2.94 -6.15
CA ASP A 79 0.52 1.91 -5.51
C ASP A 79 1.39 0.68 -5.29
N ILE A 80 1.94 0.52 -4.08
CA ILE A 80 2.85 -0.57 -3.72
C ILE A 80 2.10 -1.85 -4.06
N THR A 81 2.57 -2.52 -5.10
CA THR A 81 1.91 -3.72 -5.56
C THR A 81 2.20 -4.82 -4.54
N TYR A 82 1.26 -5.76 -4.35
CA TYR A 82 1.46 -6.91 -3.47
C TYR A 82 2.77 -7.67 -3.76
N TYR A 83 3.20 -7.66 -5.02
CA TYR A 83 4.48 -8.20 -5.46
C TYR A 83 5.69 -7.50 -4.84
N ASP A 84 5.68 -6.17 -4.76
CA ASP A 84 6.76 -5.39 -4.17
C ASP A 84 6.85 -5.63 -2.67
N PHE A 85 5.70 -5.72 -1.99
CA PHE A 85 5.64 -6.14 -0.59
C PHE A 85 6.27 -7.52 -0.38
N GLN A 86 5.92 -8.50 -1.23
CA GLN A 86 6.51 -9.83 -1.14
C GLN A 86 8.03 -9.80 -1.37
N LYS A 87 8.51 -9.03 -2.35
CA LYS A 87 9.94 -8.88 -2.64
C LYS A 87 10.70 -8.26 -1.46
N LEU A 88 10.14 -7.23 -0.85
CA LEU A 88 10.72 -6.59 0.34
C LEU A 88 10.75 -7.54 1.53
N LEU A 89 9.69 -8.32 1.74
CA LEU A 89 9.62 -9.33 2.81
C LEU A 89 10.80 -10.29 2.76
N TYR A 90 11.07 -10.93 1.62
CA TYR A 90 12.18 -11.88 1.48
C TYR A 90 13.55 -11.20 1.45
N LYS A 91 13.62 -9.89 1.18
CA LYS A 91 14.86 -9.11 1.26
C LYS A 91 15.27 -8.83 2.71
N PHE A 92 14.30 -8.51 3.58
CA PHE A 92 14.56 -8.08 4.96
C PHE A 92 14.42 -9.19 5.99
N TYR A 93 13.61 -10.22 5.73
CA TYR A 93 13.33 -11.29 6.69
C TYR A 93 13.82 -12.65 6.20
N PRO A 94 14.27 -13.52 7.13
CA PRO A 94 14.57 -14.90 6.79
C PRO A 94 13.29 -15.61 6.32
N LYS A 95 13.47 -16.61 5.45
CA LYS A 95 12.39 -17.31 4.76
C LYS A 95 11.21 -17.72 5.65
N PRO A 96 11.39 -18.31 6.85
CA PRO A 96 10.25 -18.72 7.69
C PRO A 96 9.37 -17.54 8.15
N ILE A 97 9.99 -16.41 8.48
CA ILE A 97 9.28 -15.19 8.91
C ILE A 97 8.62 -14.52 7.70
N ALA A 98 9.31 -14.46 6.57
CA ALA A 98 8.76 -13.93 5.33
C ALA A 98 7.53 -14.73 4.86
N ASP A 99 7.63 -16.07 4.87
CA ASP A 99 6.51 -16.98 4.55
C ASP A 99 5.33 -16.79 5.52
N PHE A 100 5.63 -16.59 6.81
CA PHE A 100 4.60 -16.32 7.81
C PHE A 100 3.85 -15.03 7.51
N MET A 101 4.56 -13.93 7.29
CA MET A 101 3.97 -12.62 7.00
C MET A 101 3.21 -12.62 5.67
N LYS A 102 3.74 -13.30 4.65
CA LYS A 102 3.05 -13.53 3.38
C LYS A 102 1.71 -14.25 3.59
N ALA A 103 1.66 -15.25 4.46
CA ALA A 103 0.43 -15.97 4.79
C ALA A 103 -0.59 -15.09 5.54
N GLN A 104 -0.13 -14.14 6.35
CA GLN A 104 -0.98 -13.14 6.99
C GLN A 104 -1.60 -12.20 5.96
N GLY A 105 -0.79 -11.57 5.11
CA GLY A 105 -1.27 -10.65 4.07
C GLY A 105 -2.26 -11.29 3.10
N ASN A 106 -2.02 -12.54 2.69
CA ASN A 106 -2.91 -13.28 1.80
C ASN A 106 -4.29 -13.58 2.37
N ASN A 107 -4.46 -13.54 3.69
CA ASN A 107 -5.70 -13.89 4.36
C ASN A 107 -6.31 -12.70 5.13
N LEU A 108 -5.69 -11.52 5.07
CA LEU A 108 -6.12 -10.33 5.79
C LEU A 108 -7.52 -9.87 5.36
N ASP A 109 -7.78 -9.83 4.05
CA ASP A 109 -9.05 -9.36 3.48
C ASP A 109 -10.16 -10.43 3.53
N LYS A 110 -9.85 -11.63 4.03
CA LYS A 110 -10.78 -12.76 4.01
C LYS A 110 -11.57 -12.82 5.30
N LYS A 111 -12.84 -13.25 5.18
CA LYS A 111 -13.66 -13.60 6.33
C LYS A 111 -12.99 -14.72 7.14
N ARG A 112 -13.26 -14.78 8.44
CA ARG A 112 -12.67 -15.76 9.39
C ARG A 112 -12.62 -17.20 8.88
N ASN A 113 -13.65 -17.67 8.17
CA ASN A 113 -13.75 -19.04 7.66
C ASN A 113 -13.24 -19.20 6.21
N GLY A 114 -12.89 -18.11 5.53
CA GLY A 114 -12.42 -18.08 4.14
C GLY A 114 -10.91 -18.26 4.00
N ASN A 115 -10.18 -18.39 5.10
CA ASN A 115 -8.73 -18.48 5.11
C ASN A 115 -8.25 -19.78 4.46
N ARG A 116 -7.29 -19.66 3.53
CA ARG A 116 -6.66 -20.80 2.86
C ARG A 116 -5.19 -20.84 3.22
N TYR A 117 -4.77 -21.98 3.76
CA TYR A 117 -3.39 -22.20 4.22
C TYR A 117 -2.70 -23.23 3.33
N THR A 118 -1.46 -22.94 2.93
CA THR A 118 -0.61 -23.89 2.23
C THR A 118 -0.21 -25.04 3.16
N LYS A 119 0.20 -26.18 2.59
CA LYS A 119 0.56 -27.37 3.37
C LYS A 119 1.76 -27.08 4.27
N GLU A 120 2.73 -26.35 3.76
CA GLU A 120 3.96 -25.95 4.44
C GLU A 120 3.64 -25.04 5.63
N PHE A 121 2.75 -24.06 5.45
CA PHE A 121 2.33 -23.17 6.52
C PHE A 121 1.54 -23.91 7.60
N LYS A 122 0.69 -24.86 7.22
CA LYS A 122 0.00 -25.74 8.17
C LYS A 122 1.00 -26.60 8.97
N MET A 123 2.02 -27.16 8.33
CA MET A 123 3.08 -27.91 9.01
C MET A 123 3.89 -27.04 9.98
N PHE A 124 4.21 -25.81 9.60
CA PHE A 124 4.83 -24.83 10.48
C PHE A 124 3.96 -24.56 11.72
N CYS A 125 2.67 -24.32 11.51
CA CYS A 125 1.71 -24.10 12.60
C CYS A 125 1.55 -25.35 13.49
N LEU A 126 1.57 -26.54 12.91
CA LEU A 126 1.50 -27.81 13.64
C LEU A 126 2.73 -28.00 14.54
N ASN A 127 3.93 -27.69 14.04
CA ASN A 127 5.15 -27.68 14.84
C ASN A 127 5.07 -26.68 16.00
N LEU A 128 4.55 -25.49 15.75
CA LEU A 128 4.35 -24.48 16.81
C LEU A 128 3.35 -24.97 17.87
N TYR A 129 2.27 -25.62 17.44
CA TYR A 129 1.28 -26.21 18.34
C TYR A 129 1.87 -27.32 19.21
N PHE A 130 2.71 -28.21 18.66
CA PHE A 130 3.40 -29.25 19.43
C PHE A 130 4.41 -28.69 20.42
N LYS A 131 5.09 -27.58 20.08
CA LYS A 131 6.02 -26.91 21.00
C LYS A 131 5.32 -26.22 22.17
N GLY A 132 4.10 -25.71 21.97
CA GLY A 132 3.39 -24.96 22.99
C GLY A 132 1.92 -24.73 22.65
N PRO A 133 1.00 -25.64 23.01
CA PRO A 133 -0.41 -25.52 22.64
C PRO A 133 -1.10 -24.33 23.31
N LYS A 134 -0.70 -23.97 24.54
CA LYS A 134 -1.19 -22.78 25.25
C LYS A 134 -0.76 -21.49 24.54
N ALA A 135 0.51 -21.40 24.15
CA ALA A 135 1.05 -20.28 23.41
C ALA A 135 0.38 -20.15 22.03
N TYR A 136 0.19 -21.26 21.33
CA TYR A 136 -0.51 -21.29 20.03
C TYR A 136 -1.92 -20.72 20.15
N ARG A 137 -2.68 -21.07 21.20
CA ARG A 137 -4.02 -20.54 21.44
C ARG A 137 -4.03 -19.01 21.60
N ILE A 138 -3.05 -18.47 22.31
CA ILE A 138 -2.91 -17.02 22.48
C ILE A 138 -2.58 -16.38 21.12
N LEU A 139 -1.61 -16.93 20.41
CA LEU A 139 -1.19 -16.43 19.10
C LEU A 139 -2.30 -16.51 18.06
N SER A 140 -3.18 -17.51 18.11
CA SER A 140 -4.31 -17.66 17.18
C SER A 140 -5.41 -16.61 17.36
N ASN A 141 -5.41 -15.88 18.48
CA ASN A 141 -6.32 -14.75 18.68
C ASN A 141 -5.80 -13.48 17.99
N THR A 142 -4.48 -13.34 17.86
CA THR A 142 -3.83 -12.16 17.28
C THR A 142 -3.49 -12.35 15.81
N PHE A 143 -3.03 -13.54 15.43
CA PHE A 143 -2.59 -13.89 14.08
C PHE A 143 -3.60 -14.78 13.38
N ILE A 144 -3.59 -14.72 12.05
CA ILE A 144 -4.42 -15.52 11.17
C ILE A 144 -3.80 -16.92 11.05
N LEU A 145 -4.13 -17.80 12.00
CA LEU A 145 -3.60 -19.16 12.11
C LEU A 145 -4.68 -20.21 11.87
N PRO A 146 -4.31 -21.43 11.42
CA PRO A 146 -5.22 -22.57 11.39
C PRO A 146 -5.86 -22.82 12.75
N SER A 147 -7.13 -23.25 12.75
CA SER A 147 -7.79 -23.61 14.00
C SER A 147 -7.18 -24.88 14.61
N LYS A 148 -7.34 -25.06 15.94
CA LYS A 148 -6.99 -26.32 16.63
C LYS A 148 -7.58 -27.54 15.91
N ARG A 149 -8.85 -27.45 15.51
CA ARG A 149 -9.55 -28.51 14.76
C ARG A 149 -8.88 -28.82 13.43
N THR A 150 -8.36 -27.80 12.74
CA THR A 150 -7.61 -27.98 11.49
C THR A 150 -6.33 -28.78 11.73
N LEU A 151 -5.60 -28.48 12.80
CA LEU A 151 -4.38 -29.20 13.17
C LEU A 151 -4.68 -30.63 13.61
N GLU A 152 -5.71 -30.84 14.42
CA GLU A 152 -6.17 -32.18 14.84
C GLU A 152 -6.52 -33.06 13.65
N ARG A 153 -7.20 -32.51 12.63
CA ARG A 153 -7.50 -33.25 11.39
C ARG A 153 -6.24 -33.69 10.66
N MET A 154 -5.17 -32.87 10.68
CA MET A 154 -3.89 -33.28 10.10
C MET A 154 -3.27 -34.43 10.88
N ILE A 155 -3.38 -34.43 12.20
CA ILE A 155 -2.88 -35.51 13.07
C ILE A 155 -3.70 -36.78 12.86
N GLN A 156 -5.02 -36.68 12.74
CA GLN A 156 -5.92 -37.82 12.50
C GLN A 156 -5.65 -38.52 11.16
N GLY A 157 -5.13 -37.80 10.17
CA GLY A 157 -4.71 -38.40 8.91
C GLY A 157 -3.41 -39.21 9.00
N LEU A 158 -2.73 -39.20 10.16
CA LEU A 158 -1.52 -39.99 10.37
C LEU A 158 -1.90 -41.45 10.66
N ILE A 159 -1.55 -42.35 9.75
CA ILE A 159 -1.72 -43.79 9.95
C ILE A 159 -0.63 -44.26 10.92
N ILE A 160 -1.03 -44.57 12.16
CA ILE A 160 -0.16 -45.19 13.15
C ILE A 160 -0.65 -46.63 13.31
N SER A 161 0.08 -47.57 12.71
CA SER A 161 -0.14 -49.00 12.92
C SER A 161 0.48 -49.45 14.25
N PRO A 162 -0.08 -50.47 14.92
CA PRO A 162 0.58 -51.10 16.05
C PRO A 162 1.91 -51.73 15.60
N GLY A 163 2.88 -51.77 16.52
CA GLY A 163 4.24 -52.24 16.24
C GLY A 163 5.23 -51.10 15.96
N LEU A 164 6.35 -51.45 15.34
CA LEU A 164 7.37 -50.47 14.94
C LEU A 164 6.91 -49.74 13.67
N ASN A 165 7.01 -48.41 13.68
CA ASN A 165 6.63 -47.60 12.52
C ASN A 165 7.83 -47.44 11.58
N ASP A 166 7.83 -48.23 10.50
CA ASP A 166 8.91 -48.24 9.51
C ASP A 166 9.17 -46.86 8.90
N ILE A 167 8.14 -46.02 8.76
CA ILE A 167 8.28 -44.66 8.24
C ILE A 167 9.17 -43.82 9.18
N VAL A 168 9.03 -44.00 10.49
CA VAL A 168 9.85 -43.27 11.46
C VAL A 168 11.31 -43.73 11.38
N PHE A 169 11.55 -45.05 11.31
CA PHE A 169 12.90 -45.60 11.21
C PHE A 169 13.59 -45.21 9.91
N GLU A 170 12.87 -45.21 8.79
CA GLU A 170 13.39 -44.75 7.50
C GLU A 170 13.78 -43.27 7.55
N ARG A 171 12.95 -42.42 8.17
CA ARG A 171 13.29 -41.00 8.37
C ARG A 171 14.50 -40.80 9.26
N LEU A 172 14.64 -41.61 10.31
CA LEU A 172 15.81 -41.58 11.20
C LEU A 172 17.08 -42.02 10.45
N ARG A 173 17.00 -43.09 9.64
CA ARG A 173 18.10 -43.56 8.80
C ARG A 173 18.61 -42.47 7.87
N ILE A 174 17.72 -41.86 7.08
CA ILE A 174 18.07 -40.76 6.16
C ILE A 174 18.73 -39.59 6.92
N LYS A 175 18.22 -39.26 8.12
CA LYS A 175 18.79 -38.18 8.93
C LYS A 175 20.22 -38.48 9.37
N ILE A 176 20.51 -39.73 9.77
CA ILE A 176 21.84 -40.15 10.20
C ILE A 176 22.81 -40.20 9.01
N GLU A 177 22.37 -40.69 7.86
CA GLU A 177 23.17 -40.71 6.63
C GLU A 177 23.57 -39.29 6.20
N ASN A 178 22.63 -38.34 6.22
CA ASN A 178 22.92 -36.94 5.94
C ASN A 178 23.88 -36.28 6.95
N LEU A 179 23.87 -36.72 8.21
CA LEU A 179 24.80 -36.23 9.23
C LEU A 179 26.22 -36.78 9.04
N ARG A 180 26.38 -37.95 8.43
CA ARG A 180 27.69 -38.53 8.10
C ARG A 180 28.35 -37.89 6.88
N LEU A 181 27.59 -37.18 6.05
CA LEU A 181 28.06 -36.49 4.85
C LEU A 181 28.49 -35.03 5.12
N LEU A 182 28.39 -34.57 6.37
CA LEU A 182 28.89 -33.28 6.87
C LEU A 182 30.16 -33.50 7.70
#